data_AF-A0A356SG36-F1
#
_entry.id   AF-A0A356SG36-F1
#
_cell.length_a   1.000
_cell.length_b   1.000
_cell.length_c   1.000
_cell.angle_alpha   90.00
_cell.angle_beta   90.00
_cell.angle_gamma   90.00
#
_symmetry.space_group_name_H-M   'P 1'
#
loop_
_entity.id
_entity.type
_entity.pdbx_description
1 polymer ?
#
loop_
_entity_poly.entity_id
_entity_poly.type
_entity_poly.pdbx_seq_one_letter_code
_entity_poly.pdbx_strand_id
1 'polypeptide(L)'
;MSSHDTLLSPVNVGGLQLNNRVVMAPMTRNQSPDNVPTNANVEYYRKRAAGGVGLIVTEGTCVDHIAASGYPNVPYIHGEDRLAGWKRVVDAVHAEGGKIAPQLWHVGGMRKRGVAPEGDVDGYAPSGMNMPGKVNRYTMTTSDIDDVIAAFAKGARDAKAVGFDAVEIHGAHGYLLDQFLWEG
;
A
#
# COMPACT_ATOMS: atom_id res chain seq x y z
N MET A 1 -20.37 -23.93 18.61
CA MET A 1 -19.97 -23.12 17.45
C MET A 1 -19.06 -23.97 16.59
N SER A 2 -19.40 -24.17 15.33
CA SER A 2 -18.46 -24.76 14.37
C SER A 2 -17.28 -23.80 14.16
N SER A 3 -16.15 -24.30 13.64
CA SER A 3 -15.02 -23.42 13.26
C SER A 3 -15.44 -22.35 12.24
N HIS A 4 -16.42 -22.66 11.39
CA HIS A 4 -16.97 -21.74 10.39
C HIS A 4 -17.78 -20.61 11.03
N ASP A 5 -18.47 -20.85 12.14
CA ASP A 5 -19.23 -19.82 12.87
C ASP A 5 -18.29 -18.73 13.43
N THR A 6 -17.08 -19.13 13.82
CA THR A 6 -16.05 -18.19 14.28
C THR A 6 -15.49 -17.38 13.13
N LEU A 7 -15.23 -17.99 11.97
CA LEU A 7 -14.73 -17.26 10.79
C LEU A 7 -15.73 -16.20 10.30
N LEU A 8 -17.02 -16.53 10.29
CA LEU A 8 -18.07 -15.70 9.69
C LEU A 8 -18.78 -14.76 10.67
N SER A 9 -18.47 -14.81 11.96
CA SER A 9 -19.04 -13.88 12.93
C SER A 9 -18.34 -12.51 12.91
N PRO A 10 -19.04 -11.43 13.26
CA PRO A 10 -18.45 -10.09 13.34
C PRO A 10 -17.28 -10.00 14.33
N VAL A 11 -16.40 -9.02 14.09
CA VAL A 11 -15.31 -8.68 14.99
C VAL A 11 -15.07 -7.16 14.98
N ASN A 12 -14.77 -6.62 16.16
CA ASN A 12 -14.34 -5.23 16.32
C ASN A 12 -12.82 -5.22 16.56
N VAL A 13 -12.09 -4.47 15.74
CA VAL A 13 -10.64 -4.29 15.86
C VAL A 13 -10.38 -2.79 16.02
N GLY A 14 -10.14 -2.34 17.25
CA GLY A 14 -10.09 -0.92 17.56
C GLY A 14 -11.40 -0.23 17.16
N GLY A 15 -11.32 0.77 16.27
CA GLY A 15 -12.48 1.48 15.72
C GLY A 15 -13.12 0.82 14.50
N LEU A 16 -12.56 -0.28 13.98
CA LEU A 16 -13.02 -0.94 12.76
C LEU A 16 -14.00 -2.06 13.10
N GLN A 17 -15.23 -1.95 12.62
CA GLN A 17 -16.27 -2.97 12.75
C GLN A 17 -16.32 -3.79 11.45
N LEU A 18 -16.01 -5.08 11.55
CA LEU A 18 -15.98 -6.00 10.41
C LEU A 18 -17.10 -7.03 10.54
N ASN A 19 -17.79 -7.30 9.42
CA ASN A 19 -18.92 -8.25 9.39
C ASN A 19 -18.49 -9.70 9.54
N ASN A 20 -17.21 -10.01 9.29
CA ASN A 20 -16.60 -11.32 9.47
C ASN A 20 -15.07 -11.19 9.60
N ARG A 21 -14.37 -12.31 9.83
CA ARG A 21 -12.91 -12.37 10.01
C ARG A 21 -12.15 -12.69 8.71
N VAL A 22 -12.81 -12.60 7.55
CA VAL A 22 -12.16 -12.82 6.25
C VAL A 22 -11.55 -11.51 5.77
N VAL A 23 -10.23 -11.49 5.67
CA VAL A 23 -9.46 -10.35 5.15
C VAL A 23 -8.82 -10.76 3.83
N MET A 24 -9.03 -9.96 2.79
CA MET A 24 -8.26 -10.11 1.55
C MET A 24 -6.87 -9.49 1.77
N ALA A 25 -5.84 -10.32 1.58
CA ALA A 25 -4.45 -9.88 1.63
C ALA A 25 -4.11 -8.94 0.46
N PRO A 26 -3.12 -8.05 0.64
CA PRO A 26 -2.64 -7.15 -0.39
C PRO A 26 -2.02 -7.92 -1.56
N MET A 27 -2.47 -7.67 -2.79
CA MET A 27 -1.99 -8.35 -3.99
C MET A 27 -1.72 -7.35 -5.11
N THR A 28 -0.46 -7.01 -5.34
CA THR A 28 -0.04 -6.06 -6.39
C THR A 28 -0.49 -6.50 -7.77
N ARG A 29 -1.20 -5.61 -8.47
CA ARG A 29 -1.87 -5.96 -9.74
C ARG A 29 -1.12 -5.46 -10.97
N ASN A 30 -0.30 -4.41 -10.83
CA ASN A 30 0.35 -3.72 -11.96
C ASN A 30 -0.66 -3.27 -13.03
N GLN A 31 -1.86 -2.84 -12.61
CA GLN A 31 -2.98 -2.46 -13.49
C GLN A 31 -3.40 -0.99 -13.29
N SER A 32 -2.48 -0.15 -12.83
CA SER A 32 -2.68 1.28 -12.67
C SER A 32 -1.69 2.03 -13.56
N PRO A 33 -1.94 2.13 -14.88
CA PRO A 33 -1.13 2.95 -15.79
C PRO A 33 -1.03 4.37 -15.24
N ASP A 34 0.15 4.99 -15.42
CA ASP A 34 0.50 6.30 -14.86
C ASP A 34 0.33 6.40 -13.33
N ASN A 35 0.32 5.23 -12.68
CA ASN A 35 0.07 5.02 -11.26
C ASN A 35 -1.34 5.44 -10.81
N VAL A 36 -2.30 5.52 -11.74
CA VAL A 36 -3.70 5.92 -11.49
C VAL A 36 -4.61 4.67 -11.48
N PRO A 37 -5.42 4.46 -10.43
CA PRO A 37 -6.44 3.43 -10.43
C PRO A 37 -7.46 3.61 -11.56
N THR A 38 -7.73 2.54 -12.30
CA THR A 38 -8.66 2.52 -13.45
C THR A 38 -10.01 1.89 -13.08
N ASN A 39 -10.94 1.88 -14.03
CA ASN A 39 -12.21 1.15 -13.87
C ASN A 39 -11.99 -0.35 -13.59
N ALA A 40 -10.88 -0.93 -14.07
CA ALA A 40 -10.54 -2.31 -13.76
C ALA A 40 -10.21 -2.51 -12.28
N ASN A 41 -9.54 -1.54 -11.62
CA ASN A 41 -9.31 -1.57 -10.17
C ASN A 41 -10.65 -1.45 -9.41
N VAL A 42 -11.53 -0.53 -9.83
CA VAL A 42 -12.85 -0.33 -9.21
C VAL A 42 -13.64 -1.64 -9.21
N GLU A 43 -13.82 -2.25 -10.39
CA GLU A 43 -14.59 -3.48 -10.53
C GLU A 43 -13.91 -4.66 -9.81
N TYR A 44 -12.58 -4.69 -9.78
CA TYR A 44 -11.84 -5.71 -9.06
C TYR A 44 -12.17 -5.69 -7.57
N TYR A 45 -12.05 -4.55 -6.89
CA TYR A 45 -12.28 -4.47 -5.45
C TYR A 45 -13.78 -4.56 -5.11
N ARG A 46 -14.66 -3.93 -5.91
CA ARG A 46 -16.13 -4.06 -5.75
C ARG A 46 -16.58 -5.52 -5.72
N LYS A 47 -16.09 -6.36 -6.65
CA LYS A 47 -16.43 -7.80 -6.68
C LYS A 47 -16.04 -8.55 -5.40
N ARG A 48 -14.97 -8.15 -4.70
CA ARG A 48 -14.56 -8.80 -3.44
C ARG A 48 -15.46 -8.37 -2.29
N ALA A 49 -15.87 -7.10 -2.28
CA ALA A 49 -16.83 -6.60 -1.31
C ALA A 49 -18.20 -7.29 -1.51
N ALA A 50 -18.69 -7.35 -2.75
CA ALA A 50 -19.91 -8.08 -3.11
C ALA A 50 -19.85 -9.58 -2.77
N GLY A 51 -18.65 -10.16 -2.78
CA GLY A 51 -18.39 -11.54 -2.36
C GLY A 51 -18.40 -11.77 -0.84
N GLY A 52 -18.58 -10.72 -0.04
CA GLY A 52 -18.70 -10.81 1.42
C GLY A 52 -17.38 -10.78 2.19
N VAL A 53 -16.27 -10.31 1.59
CA VAL A 53 -15.00 -10.11 2.31
C VAL A 53 -15.20 -9.04 3.41
N GLY A 54 -14.78 -9.34 4.64
CA GLY A 54 -14.93 -8.44 5.77
C GLY A 54 -14.07 -7.18 5.64
N LEU A 55 -12.79 -7.33 5.29
CA LEU A 55 -11.87 -6.22 5.00
C LEU A 55 -11.05 -6.52 3.75
N ILE A 56 -10.95 -5.55 2.85
CA ILE A 56 -10.06 -5.61 1.71
C ILE A 56 -8.83 -4.75 1.99
N VAL A 57 -7.65 -5.38 2.00
CA VAL A 57 -6.39 -4.65 1.88
C VAL A 57 -6.03 -4.58 0.40
N THR A 58 -5.83 -3.38 -0.13
CA THR A 58 -5.52 -3.20 -1.56
C THR A 58 -4.14 -3.75 -1.92
N GLU A 59 -3.78 -3.69 -3.19
CA GLU A 59 -2.37 -3.70 -3.59
C GLU A 59 -1.51 -2.65 -2.86
N GLY A 60 -0.19 -2.82 -2.90
CA GLY A 60 0.76 -1.84 -2.40
C GLY A 60 0.61 -0.51 -3.14
N THR A 61 0.44 0.56 -2.37
CA THR A 61 0.23 1.93 -2.85
C THR A 61 1.42 2.79 -2.46
N CYS A 62 2.13 3.36 -3.44
CA CYS A 62 3.36 4.10 -3.13
C CYS A 62 3.04 5.41 -2.43
N VAL A 63 3.74 5.67 -1.33
CA VAL A 63 3.71 6.94 -0.61
C VAL A 63 4.43 8.04 -1.39
N ASP A 64 4.18 9.30 -1.02
CA ASP A 64 4.73 10.50 -1.67
C ASP A 64 6.22 10.71 -1.36
N HIS A 65 7.07 9.81 -1.85
CA HIS A 65 8.51 9.85 -1.74
C HIS A 65 9.16 9.39 -3.05
N ILE A 66 10.21 10.09 -3.49
CA ILE A 66 10.82 9.94 -4.82
C ILE A 66 11.32 8.51 -5.11
N ALA A 67 11.68 7.75 -4.07
CA ALA A 67 12.20 6.39 -4.20
C ALA A 67 11.18 5.30 -3.81
N ALA A 68 9.91 5.63 -3.60
CA ALA A 68 8.91 4.70 -3.08
C ALA A 68 8.55 3.58 -4.06
N SER A 69 8.53 3.88 -5.36
CA SER A 69 8.15 2.94 -6.41
C SER A 69 9.35 2.13 -6.93
N GLY A 70 9.09 0.90 -7.35
CA GLY A 70 10.08 0.05 -8.02
C GLY A 70 9.47 -0.93 -9.03
N TYR A 71 8.19 -0.78 -9.33
CA TYR A 71 7.42 -1.71 -10.16
C TYR A 71 6.53 -0.92 -11.14
N PRO A 72 6.32 -1.46 -12.35
CA PRO A 72 5.50 -0.78 -13.35
C PRO A 72 4.02 -0.80 -12.94
N ASN A 73 3.31 0.29 -13.22
CA ASN A 73 1.85 0.39 -13.12
C ASN A 73 1.28 0.04 -11.73
N VAL A 74 2.06 0.26 -10.67
CA VAL A 74 1.55 0.20 -9.28
C VAL A 74 0.91 1.54 -8.93
N PRO A 75 -0.21 1.56 -8.21
CA PRO A 75 -0.89 2.81 -7.90
C PRO A 75 -0.19 3.60 -6.80
N TYR A 76 -0.34 4.92 -6.83
CA TYR A 76 0.19 5.82 -5.80
C TYR A 76 -0.96 6.37 -4.95
N ILE A 77 -0.67 6.79 -3.71
CA ILE A 77 -1.66 7.34 -2.77
C ILE A 77 -1.44 8.84 -2.51
N HIS A 78 -1.13 9.58 -3.57
CA HIS A 78 -0.97 11.03 -3.57
C HIS A 78 -1.17 11.58 -4.98
N GLY A 79 -1.45 12.88 -5.09
CA GLY A 79 -1.76 13.54 -6.36
C GLY A 79 -3.24 13.43 -6.74
N GLU A 80 -3.75 14.46 -7.41
CA GLU A 80 -5.20 14.65 -7.61
C GLU A 80 -5.85 13.49 -8.37
N ASP A 81 -5.35 13.15 -9.57
CA ASP A 81 -5.94 12.11 -10.41
C ASP A 81 -5.90 10.71 -9.75
N ARG A 82 -4.81 10.43 -9.04
CA ARG A 82 -4.59 9.15 -8.36
C ARG A 82 -5.54 9.00 -7.17
N LEU A 83 -5.69 10.06 -6.37
CA LEU A 83 -6.63 10.12 -5.26
C LEU A 83 -8.09 10.08 -5.74
N ALA A 84 -8.42 10.74 -6.85
CA ALA A 84 -9.73 10.63 -7.49
C ALA A 84 -10.01 9.19 -7.98
N GLY A 85 -8.99 8.52 -8.53
CA GLY A 85 -9.05 7.09 -8.87
C GLY A 85 -9.36 6.21 -7.66
N TRP A 86 -8.65 6.42 -6.55
CA TRP A 86 -8.89 5.69 -5.31
C TRP A 86 -10.25 5.96 -4.70
N LYS A 87 -10.72 7.21 -4.72
CA LYS A 87 -12.06 7.55 -4.24
C LYS A 87 -13.13 6.71 -4.94
N ARG A 88 -13.05 6.52 -6.27
CA ARG A 88 -14.00 5.68 -7.01
C ARG A 88 -13.94 4.21 -6.56
N VAL A 89 -12.75 3.70 -6.22
CA VAL A 89 -12.58 2.34 -5.70
C VAL A 89 -13.25 2.21 -4.32
N VAL A 90 -12.98 3.16 -3.42
CA VAL A 90 -13.55 3.20 -2.07
C VAL A 90 -15.08 3.27 -2.14
N ASP A 91 -15.61 4.22 -2.90
CA ASP A 91 -17.06 4.43 -3.06
C ASP A 91 -17.75 3.15 -3.57
N ALA A 92 -17.14 2.44 -4.53
CA ALA A 92 -17.69 1.19 -5.04
C ALA A 92 -17.64 0.04 -4.03
N VAL A 93 -16.60 -0.05 -3.20
CA VAL A 93 -16.54 -1.05 -2.12
C VAL A 93 -17.56 -0.74 -1.03
N HIS A 94 -17.72 0.53 -0.66
CA HIS A 94 -18.70 0.95 0.33
C HIS A 94 -20.13 0.76 -0.15
N ALA A 95 -20.41 0.92 -1.45
CA ALA A 95 -21.72 0.64 -2.04
C ALA A 95 -22.15 -0.83 -1.88
N GLU A 96 -21.19 -1.76 -1.77
CA GLU A 96 -21.43 -3.18 -1.47
C GLU A 96 -21.41 -3.48 0.05
N GLY A 97 -21.27 -2.46 0.90
CA GLY A 97 -21.16 -2.60 2.36
C GLY A 97 -19.82 -3.13 2.86
N GLY A 98 -18.79 -3.17 2.00
CA GLY A 98 -17.45 -3.66 2.35
C GLY A 98 -16.61 -2.62 3.10
N LYS A 99 -15.50 -3.08 3.68
CA LYS A 99 -14.46 -2.23 4.27
C LYS A 99 -13.16 -2.35 3.49
N ILE A 100 -12.41 -1.25 3.41
CA ILE A 100 -11.19 -1.20 2.60
C ILE A 100 -10.08 -0.38 3.26
N ALA A 101 -8.84 -0.86 3.11
CA ALA A 101 -7.63 -0.21 3.56
C ALA A 101 -6.56 -0.24 2.46
N PRO A 102 -5.82 0.86 2.20
CA PRO A 102 -4.65 0.78 1.35
C PRO A 102 -3.47 0.22 2.14
N GLN A 103 -2.66 -0.59 1.48
CA GLN A 103 -1.32 -0.91 1.98
C GLN A 103 -0.36 0.21 1.55
N LEU A 104 0.07 1.05 2.49
CA LEU A 104 1.07 2.10 2.25
C LEU A 104 2.45 1.46 2.10
N TRP A 105 3.15 1.84 1.02
CA TRP A 105 4.30 1.08 0.56
C TRP A 105 5.46 1.97 0.10
N HIS A 106 6.67 1.53 0.42
CA HIS A 106 7.92 2.07 -0.08
C HIS A 106 8.90 0.90 -0.30
N VAL A 107 9.33 0.66 -1.54
CA VAL A 107 10.11 -0.55 -1.89
C VAL A 107 11.56 -0.51 -1.40
N GLY A 108 12.06 0.68 -1.04
CA GLY A 108 13.38 0.87 -0.47
C GLY A 108 14.50 0.44 -1.42
N GLY A 109 15.47 -0.30 -0.89
CA GLY A 109 16.59 -0.86 -1.67
C GLY A 109 16.18 -1.79 -2.83
N MET A 110 14.91 -2.21 -2.92
CA MET A 110 14.45 -3.01 -4.05
C MET A 110 14.32 -2.18 -5.34
N ARG A 111 14.07 -0.86 -5.24
CA ARG A 111 14.08 0.05 -6.39
C ARG A 111 15.45 0.03 -7.05
N LYS A 112 15.47 0.04 -8.39
CA LYS A 112 16.69 0.23 -9.18
C LYS A 112 16.60 1.56 -9.94
N ARG A 113 17.75 2.20 -10.15
CA ARG A 113 17.89 3.34 -11.06
C ARG A 113 17.39 2.99 -12.46
N GLY A 114 16.75 3.95 -13.11
CA GLY A 114 16.14 3.81 -14.43
C GLY A 114 14.70 3.29 -14.42
N VAL A 115 14.11 3.01 -13.25
CA VAL A 115 12.72 2.56 -13.15
C VAL A 115 11.76 3.74 -13.26
N ALA A 116 10.90 3.72 -14.27
CA ALA A 116 9.81 4.69 -14.44
C ALA A 116 8.79 4.62 -13.28
N PRO A 117 8.11 5.73 -12.93
CA PRO A 117 8.19 7.04 -13.58
C PRO A 117 9.37 7.91 -13.12
N GLU A 118 9.99 7.68 -11.95
CA GLU A 118 11.02 8.60 -11.44
C GLU A 118 12.40 8.42 -12.10
N GLY A 119 12.60 7.37 -12.91
CA GLY A 119 13.76 7.24 -13.79
C GLY A 119 15.07 7.10 -12.99
N ASP A 120 15.98 8.06 -13.16
CA ASP A 120 17.37 8.06 -12.66
C ASP A 120 17.48 8.30 -11.13
N VAL A 121 16.72 7.54 -10.34
CA VAL A 121 16.67 7.60 -8.88
C VAL A 121 17.01 6.22 -8.33
N ASP A 122 18.06 6.12 -7.52
CA ASP A 122 18.41 4.91 -6.80
C ASP A 122 17.35 4.57 -5.74
N GLY A 123 17.23 3.29 -5.38
CA GLY A 123 16.50 2.93 -4.18
C GLY A 123 17.16 3.49 -2.93
N TYR A 124 16.35 3.89 -1.96
CA TYR A 124 16.80 4.38 -0.66
C TYR A 124 16.80 3.20 0.31
N ALA A 125 17.91 3.00 1.03
CA ALA A 125 18.07 1.88 1.94
C ALA A 125 18.87 2.29 3.18
N PRO A 126 18.64 1.65 4.35
CA PRO A 126 19.32 2.00 5.61
C PRO A 126 20.85 1.96 5.51
N SER A 127 21.40 0.98 4.79
CA SER A 127 22.84 0.77 4.64
C SER A 127 23.36 0.98 3.21
N GLY A 128 22.51 1.51 2.31
CA GLY A 128 22.82 1.59 0.89
C GLY A 128 22.92 0.21 0.20
N MET A 129 22.43 -0.85 0.85
CA MET A 129 22.46 -2.22 0.34
C MET A 129 21.05 -2.75 0.07
N ASN A 130 20.90 -3.53 -1.00
CA ASN A 130 19.71 -4.37 -1.22
C ASN A 130 19.96 -5.85 -0.92
N MET A 131 21.23 -6.24 -0.87
CA MET A 131 21.74 -7.56 -0.54
C MET A 131 23.02 -7.33 0.28
N PRO A 132 23.27 -8.17 1.31
CA PRO A 132 24.47 -8.06 2.13
C PRO A 132 25.76 -7.94 1.32
N GLY A 133 26.62 -7.00 1.72
CA GLY A 133 27.92 -6.75 1.10
C GLY A 133 27.90 -6.01 -0.24
N LYS A 134 26.73 -5.60 -0.76
CA LYS A 134 26.63 -4.85 -2.02
C LYS A 134 26.01 -3.48 -1.81
N VAL A 135 26.87 -2.47 -1.62
CA VAL A 135 26.46 -1.06 -1.53
C VAL A 135 26.25 -0.50 -2.94
N ASN A 136 25.00 -0.47 -3.38
CA ASN A 136 24.58 0.00 -4.71
C ASN A 136 23.23 0.73 -4.69
N ARG A 137 22.87 1.23 -3.51
CA ARG A 137 21.70 2.06 -3.24
C ARG A 137 22.13 3.31 -2.51
N TYR A 138 21.21 4.25 -2.42
CA TYR A 138 21.43 5.45 -1.65
C TYR A 138 21.31 5.11 -0.16
N THR A 139 22.36 5.41 0.62
CA THR A 139 22.37 5.26 2.08
C THR A 139 21.61 6.43 2.69
N MET A 140 20.52 6.13 3.39
CA MET A 140 19.66 7.15 3.97
C MET A 140 20.35 7.91 5.11
N THR A 141 20.20 9.22 5.10
CA THR A 141 20.46 10.10 6.25
C THR A 141 19.23 10.16 7.16
N THR A 142 19.37 10.76 8.35
CA THR A 142 18.23 11.03 9.23
C THR A 142 17.18 11.92 8.55
N SER A 143 17.60 12.89 7.73
CA SER A 143 16.66 13.74 6.99
C SER A 143 15.84 12.93 5.98
N ASP A 144 16.47 11.97 5.30
CA ASP A 144 15.76 11.09 4.37
C ASP A 144 14.75 10.19 5.11
N ILE A 145 15.08 9.78 6.34
CA ILE A 145 14.16 9.03 7.21
C ILE A 145 12.97 9.91 7.61
N ASP A 146 13.22 11.16 7.99
CA ASP A 146 12.15 12.12 8.33
C ASP A 146 11.21 12.37 7.13
N ASP A 147 11.77 12.49 5.92
CA ASP A 147 11.00 12.64 4.68
C ASP A 147 10.11 11.41 4.41
N VAL A 148 10.64 10.19 4.62
CA VAL A 148 9.87 8.96 4.51
C VAL A 148 8.75 8.90 5.55
N ILE A 149 9.02 9.26 6.81
CA ILE A 149 7.99 9.31 7.87
C ILE A 149 6.88 10.27 7.47
N ALA A 150 7.24 11.47 6.98
CA ALA A 150 6.29 12.46 6.49
C ALA A 150 5.47 11.92 5.31
N ALA A 151 6.09 11.18 4.38
CA ALA A 151 5.42 10.56 3.25
C ALA A 151 4.39 9.50 3.68
N PHE A 152 4.72 8.63 4.65
CA PHE A 152 3.76 7.67 5.22
C PHE A 152 2.61 8.37 5.95
N ALA A 153 2.90 9.39 6.75
CA ALA A 153 1.88 10.18 7.45
C ALA A 153 0.94 10.90 6.46
N LYS A 154 1.51 11.48 5.41
CA LYS A 154 0.77 12.08 4.29
C LYS A 154 -0.10 11.04 3.58
N GLY A 155 0.44 9.89 3.23
CA GLY A 155 -0.31 8.81 2.60
C GLY A 155 -1.49 8.34 3.44
N ALA A 156 -1.32 8.22 4.77
CA ALA A 156 -2.41 7.87 5.68
C ALA A 156 -3.49 8.95 5.75
N ARG A 157 -3.09 10.22 5.79
CA ARG A 157 -4.02 11.36 5.75
C ARG A 157 -4.80 11.40 4.43
N ASP A 158 -4.11 11.25 3.31
CA ASP A 158 -4.70 11.30 1.97
C ASP A 158 -5.64 10.09 1.77
N ALA A 159 -5.28 8.90 2.26
CA ALA A 159 -6.15 7.71 2.30
C ALA A 159 -7.44 7.97 3.10
N LYS A 160 -7.32 8.56 4.29
CA LYS A 160 -8.50 8.95 5.09
C LYS A 160 -9.37 9.96 4.34
N ALA A 161 -8.76 10.94 3.67
CA ALA A 161 -9.48 11.99 2.94
C ALA A 161 -10.30 11.44 1.76
N VAL A 162 -9.83 10.39 1.09
CA VAL A 162 -10.57 9.72 0.01
C VAL A 162 -11.55 8.65 0.52
N GLY A 163 -11.60 8.40 1.83
CA GLY A 163 -12.63 7.61 2.49
C GLY A 163 -12.24 6.18 2.90
N PHE A 164 -10.96 5.79 2.84
CA PHE A 164 -10.56 4.47 3.35
C PHE A 164 -10.87 4.32 4.86
N ASP A 165 -11.23 3.09 5.28
CA ASP A 165 -11.63 2.80 6.67
C ASP A 165 -10.44 2.58 7.60
N ALA A 166 -9.31 2.17 7.06
CA ALA A 166 -8.07 1.91 7.78
C ALA A 166 -6.86 2.08 6.83
N VAL A 167 -5.65 1.92 7.37
CA VAL A 167 -4.40 1.84 6.61
C VAL A 167 -3.58 0.66 7.09
N GLU A 168 -2.91 -0.03 6.18
CA GLU A 168 -1.88 -0.99 6.50
C GLU A 168 -0.51 -0.39 6.16
N ILE A 169 0.46 -0.51 7.07
CA ILE A 169 1.84 -0.06 6.84
C ILE A 169 2.66 -1.27 6.40
N HIS A 170 3.22 -1.24 5.18
CA HIS A 170 4.01 -2.37 4.67
C HIS A 170 5.41 -2.45 5.31
N GLY A 171 5.50 -3.15 6.43
CA GLY A 171 6.75 -3.44 7.16
C GLY A 171 7.30 -4.85 6.96
N ALA A 172 7.26 -5.38 5.73
CA ALA A 172 7.62 -6.77 5.45
C ALA A 172 8.24 -6.93 4.04
N HIS A 173 8.57 -8.17 3.67
CA HIS A 173 8.99 -8.60 2.33
C HIS A 173 10.30 -7.97 1.80
N GLY A 174 11.17 -7.54 2.70
CA GLY A 174 12.46 -6.91 2.37
C GLY A 174 12.32 -5.53 1.73
N TYR A 175 11.18 -4.85 1.92
CA TYR A 175 10.99 -3.45 1.53
C TYR A 175 11.48 -2.50 2.60
N LEU A 176 11.32 -1.19 2.40
CA LEU A 176 12.07 -0.18 3.14
C LEU A 176 12.03 -0.38 4.67
N LEU A 177 10.84 -0.45 5.25
CA LEU A 177 10.70 -0.56 6.70
C LEU A 177 11.23 -1.89 7.23
N ASP A 178 11.07 -2.97 6.46
CA ASP A 178 11.59 -4.28 6.81
C ASP A 178 13.13 -4.29 6.76
N GLN A 179 13.74 -3.59 5.79
CA GLN A 179 15.20 -3.47 5.66
C GLN A 179 15.86 -2.84 6.90
N PHE A 180 15.16 -2.01 7.66
CA PHE A 180 15.68 -1.46 8.93
C PHE A 180 15.72 -2.48 10.06
N LEU A 181 15.01 -3.61 9.95
CA LEU A 181 14.88 -4.60 11.02
C LEU A 181 15.90 -5.74 10.92
N TRP A 182 16.53 -5.93 9.76
CA TRP A 182 17.47 -7.01 9.52
C TRP A 182 18.91 -6.57 9.72
N GLU A 183 19.73 -7.47 10.26
CA GLU A 183 21.19 -7.34 10.22
C GLU A 183 21.64 -7.47 8.76
N GLY A 184 22.39 -6.45 8.30
CA GLY A 184 22.79 -6.28 6.90
C GLY A 184 23.95 -7.15 6.45
#